data_AF-A0A3M7TLC5-F1
#
_entry.id   AF-A0A3M7TLC5-F1
#
_cell.length_a   1.000
_cell.length_b   1.000
_cell.length_c   1.000
_cell.angle_alpha   90.00
_cell.angle_beta   90.00
_cell.angle_gamma   90.00
#
_symmetry.space_group_name_H-M   'P 1'
#
loop_
_entity.id
_entity.type
_entity.pdbx_description
1 polymer ?
#
loop_
_entity_poly.entity_id
_entity_poly.type
_entity_poly.pdbx_seq_one_letter_code
_entity_poly.pdbx_strand_id
1 'polypeptide(L)'
;MIGGKSCTVTVDVDSFTASVTSIECGNAVFSPTTIIQGQSYSGVLTVPYTGGNGDSYPQQQFTQNGLTFTLPSGPLATGNGNFEYTITGMPTSALTMSIPIVFGSTSCNVSKTVTTGGGGGSVVMCGNSKAWATHNLGADTSLDPDIPVKEIHGNYYQWGRLDPVANTDTPPAAISGWNNNSSSNGAWNSGTEDVPVKTAIDPCPAGFRVPTKNEWVALRNSTTSNTIGSFSSNATNFGAARQFICPGNGNKLTFPASGLRSLSGGALSYRGFYGYYWLSTETSGGAYHLFFNNSTYIQTNGGSRTYGFSVRCISE
;
A
#
# COMPACT_ATOMS: atom_id res chain seq x y z
N MET A 1 32.65 -51.82 30.32
CA MET A 1 32.75 -53.29 30.33
C MET A 1 32.11 -53.82 31.61
N ILE A 2 30.98 -54.53 31.51
CA ILE A 2 30.49 -55.46 32.53
C ILE A 2 30.13 -56.73 31.74
N GLY A 3 30.87 -57.83 31.98
CA GLY A 3 30.52 -59.15 31.45
C GLY A 3 30.87 -59.49 29.98
N GLY A 4 31.86 -58.85 29.35
CA GLY A 4 32.39 -59.32 28.04
C GLY A 4 31.44 -59.25 26.84
N LYS A 5 30.25 -58.66 26.98
CA LYS A 5 29.34 -58.39 25.86
C LYS A 5 29.47 -56.93 25.46
N SER A 6 30.10 -56.68 24.32
CA SER A 6 30.04 -55.40 23.62
C SER A 6 28.76 -55.35 22.79
N CYS A 7 27.95 -54.31 23.02
CA CYS A 7 26.82 -53.99 22.17
C CYS A 7 27.23 -52.75 21.37
N THR A 8 27.54 -52.93 20.08
CA THR A 8 27.79 -51.82 19.17
C THR A 8 26.45 -51.25 18.75
N VAL A 9 26.14 -50.04 19.21
CA VAL A 9 25.06 -49.23 18.66
C VAL A 9 25.62 -48.50 17.45
N THR A 10 25.26 -48.96 16.25
CA THR A 10 25.49 -48.21 15.01
C THR A 10 24.29 -47.30 14.80
N VAL A 11 24.48 -46.00 14.97
CA VAL A 11 23.56 -44.99 14.44
C VAL A 11 24.02 -44.73 13.02
N ASP A 12 23.22 -45.10 12.03
CA ASP A 12 23.48 -44.68 10.65
C ASP A 12 23.38 -43.15 10.61
N VAL A 13 24.52 -42.50 10.36
CA VAL A 13 24.52 -41.11 9.94
C VAL A 13 24.11 -41.15 8.48
N ASP A 14 22.81 -41.04 8.23
CA ASP A 14 22.30 -40.92 6.87
C ASP A 14 22.94 -39.67 6.26
N SER A 15 23.90 -39.90 5.37
CA SER A 15 24.61 -38.82 4.68
C SER A 15 23.58 -38.09 3.84
N PHE A 16 23.45 -36.77 3.99
CA PHE A 16 22.55 -35.99 3.16
C PHE A 16 22.95 -36.14 1.68
N THR A 17 22.23 -37.00 0.94
CA THR A 17 22.55 -37.36 -0.45
C THR A 17 21.86 -36.46 -1.46
N ALA A 18 20.78 -35.78 -1.06
CA ALA A 18 20.06 -34.84 -1.92
C ALA A 18 20.99 -33.72 -2.41
N SER A 19 21.08 -33.57 -3.73
CA SER A 19 22.01 -32.64 -4.36
C SER A 19 21.42 -32.01 -5.61
N VAL A 20 21.82 -30.76 -5.86
CA VAL A 20 21.46 -29.98 -7.05
C VAL A 20 22.74 -29.40 -7.66
N THR A 21 22.75 -29.26 -8.99
CA THR A 21 23.90 -28.71 -9.73
C THR A 21 24.01 -27.20 -9.54
N SER A 22 22.88 -26.48 -9.62
CA SER A 22 22.85 -25.03 -9.39
C SER A 22 21.50 -24.58 -8.81
N ILE A 23 21.51 -23.42 -8.16
CA ILE A 23 20.30 -22.74 -7.67
C ILE A 23 20.20 -21.39 -8.40
N GLU A 24 19.05 -21.11 -9.02
CA GLU A 24 18.84 -19.95 -9.87
C GLU A 24 18.17 -18.79 -9.10
N CYS A 25 18.83 -18.26 -8.07
CA CYS A 25 18.25 -17.20 -7.24
C CYS A 25 17.80 -15.94 -8.01
N GLY A 26 18.37 -15.65 -9.18
CA GLY A 26 17.96 -14.53 -10.03
C GLY A 26 16.57 -14.71 -10.68
N ASN A 27 16.09 -15.95 -10.76
CA ASN A 27 14.79 -16.32 -11.30
C ASN A 27 13.76 -16.62 -10.21
N ALA A 28 14.09 -16.33 -8.94
CA ALA A 28 13.21 -16.62 -7.82
C ALA A 28 11.98 -15.70 -7.81
N VAL A 29 10.82 -16.26 -7.47
CA VAL A 29 9.53 -15.56 -7.51
C VAL A 29 8.85 -15.63 -6.14
N PHE A 30 8.35 -14.48 -5.67
CA PHE A 30 7.52 -14.39 -4.47
C PHE A 30 6.05 -14.28 -4.86
N SER A 31 5.18 -14.95 -4.10
CA SER A 31 3.73 -14.81 -4.20
C SER A 31 3.10 -14.79 -2.80
N PRO A 32 2.56 -13.66 -2.32
CA PRO A 32 2.46 -12.36 -2.98
C PRO A 32 3.82 -11.71 -3.27
N THR A 33 3.88 -10.90 -4.32
CA THR A 33 5.12 -10.22 -4.76
C THR A 33 5.54 -9.07 -3.85
N THR A 34 4.69 -8.59 -2.94
CA THR A 34 5.01 -7.44 -2.08
C THR A 34 5.14 -7.88 -0.63
N ILE A 35 6.18 -7.40 0.05
CA ILE A 35 6.45 -7.64 1.47
C ILE A 35 6.56 -6.28 2.14
N ILE A 36 5.79 -6.05 3.20
CA ILE A 36 5.62 -4.73 3.81
C ILE A 36 6.03 -4.79 5.29
N GLN A 37 6.82 -3.82 5.73
CA GLN A 37 7.19 -3.66 7.13
C GLN A 37 5.95 -3.55 8.03
N GLY A 38 5.93 -4.31 9.13
CA GLY A 38 4.88 -4.27 10.14
C GLY A 38 3.55 -4.93 9.74
N GLN A 39 3.46 -5.55 8.57
CA GLN A 39 2.27 -6.30 8.13
C GLN A 39 2.52 -7.80 8.16
N SER A 40 1.51 -8.57 8.58
CA SER A 40 1.57 -10.03 8.48
C SER A 40 1.69 -10.45 7.02
N TYR A 41 2.67 -11.28 6.70
CA TYR A 41 2.90 -11.85 5.39
C TYR A 41 2.66 -13.36 5.44
N SER A 42 1.91 -13.87 4.47
CA SER A 42 1.71 -15.31 4.23
C SER A 42 1.83 -15.54 2.73
N GLY A 43 2.81 -16.31 2.30
CA GLY A 43 3.10 -16.49 0.88
C GLY A 43 4.07 -17.64 0.60
N VAL A 44 4.52 -17.69 -0.65
CA VAL A 44 5.44 -18.70 -1.17
C VAL A 44 6.60 -17.99 -1.87
N LEU A 45 7.81 -18.49 -1.65
CA LEU A 45 8.99 -18.20 -2.47
C LEU A 45 9.34 -19.45 -3.26
N THR A 46 9.26 -19.34 -4.59
CA THR A 46 9.67 -20.38 -5.54
C THR A 46 11.07 -20.06 -6.05
N VAL A 47 12.03 -20.96 -5.84
CA VAL A 47 13.42 -20.82 -6.28
C VAL A 47 13.76 -21.97 -7.25
N PRO A 48 13.97 -21.71 -8.54
CA PRO A 48 14.36 -22.74 -9.48
C PRO A 48 15.76 -23.31 -9.20
N TYR A 49 15.94 -24.60 -9.49
CA TYR A 49 17.23 -25.27 -9.44
C TYR A 49 17.41 -26.19 -10.67
N THR A 50 18.66 -26.56 -10.95
CA THR A 50 19.00 -27.53 -12.02
C THR A 50 19.69 -28.76 -11.48
N GLY A 51 19.55 -29.88 -12.20
CA GLY A 51 20.30 -31.12 -11.94
C GLY A 51 20.07 -31.75 -10.56
N GLY A 52 18.83 -31.76 -10.08
CA GLY A 52 18.43 -32.54 -8.91
C GLY A 52 18.59 -34.04 -9.15
N ASN A 53 18.98 -34.78 -8.12
CA ASN A 53 19.31 -36.20 -8.21
C ASN A 53 18.15 -37.17 -7.87
N GLY A 54 16.96 -36.67 -7.53
CA GLY A 54 15.79 -37.50 -7.19
C GLY A 54 15.64 -37.85 -5.71
N ASP A 55 16.67 -37.59 -4.89
CA ASP A 55 16.68 -37.99 -3.48
C ASP A 55 15.77 -37.12 -2.62
N SER A 56 15.36 -37.68 -1.48
CA SER A 56 14.55 -36.96 -0.49
C SER A 56 15.40 -36.12 0.46
N TYR A 57 14.86 -34.99 0.89
CA TYR A 57 15.45 -34.10 1.88
C TYR A 57 14.47 -33.83 3.04
N PRO A 58 14.97 -33.68 4.28
CA PRO A 58 14.16 -33.25 5.42
C PRO A 58 13.72 -31.79 5.30
N GLN A 59 12.73 -31.39 6.09
CA GLN A 59 12.31 -30.00 6.18
C GLN A 59 13.48 -29.10 6.60
N GLN A 60 13.55 -27.92 6.00
CA GLN A 60 14.51 -26.87 6.38
C GLN A 60 13.76 -25.58 6.71
N GLN A 61 14.28 -24.84 7.68
CA GLN A 61 13.67 -23.57 8.11
C GLN A 61 14.74 -22.57 8.54
N PHE A 62 14.50 -21.30 8.24
CA PHE A 62 15.27 -20.19 8.78
C PHE A 62 14.41 -18.93 8.87
N THR A 63 14.90 -17.93 9.62
CA THR A 63 14.22 -16.64 9.79
C THR A 63 15.09 -15.49 9.30
N GLN A 64 14.48 -14.50 8.66
CA GLN A 64 15.16 -13.26 8.28
C GLN A 64 14.18 -12.08 8.30
N ASN A 65 14.59 -10.98 8.92
CA ASN A 65 13.80 -9.75 9.02
C ASN A 65 12.37 -9.98 9.54
N GLY A 66 12.15 -10.92 10.48
CA GLY A 66 10.82 -11.22 11.03
C GLY A 66 9.94 -12.14 10.16
N LEU A 67 10.44 -12.61 9.03
CA LEU A 67 9.82 -13.66 8.20
C LEU A 67 10.46 -15.02 8.47
N THR A 68 9.65 -16.06 8.48
CA THR A 68 10.04 -17.46 8.62
C THR A 68 9.86 -18.15 7.27
N PHE A 69 10.95 -18.65 6.70
CA PHE A 69 10.98 -19.39 5.45
C PHE A 69 11.08 -20.88 5.78
N THR A 70 10.13 -21.68 5.31
CA THR A 70 10.07 -23.12 5.58
C THR A 70 9.97 -23.86 4.26
N LEU A 71 11.01 -24.63 3.94
CA LEU A 71 11.01 -25.61 2.85
C LEU A 71 10.51 -26.94 3.42
N PRO A 72 9.31 -27.42 3.06
CA PRO A 72 8.81 -28.71 3.53
C PRO A 72 9.73 -29.86 3.11
N SER A 73 9.73 -30.97 3.84
CA SER A 73 10.45 -32.18 3.40
C SER A 73 9.84 -32.72 2.10
N GLY A 74 10.66 -33.19 1.18
CA GLY A 74 10.18 -33.78 -0.06
C GLY A 74 11.31 -34.38 -0.91
N PRO A 75 10.98 -35.05 -2.03
CA PRO A 75 11.96 -35.47 -3.02
C PRO A 75 12.37 -34.30 -3.94
N LEU A 76 13.62 -34.32 -4.40
CA LEU A 76 14.03 -33.53 -5.55
C LEU A 76 13.44 -34.14 -6.83
N ALA A 77 13.06 -33.30 -7.79
CA ALA A 77 12.91 -33.75 -9.17
C ALA A 77 14.26 -34.23 -9.73
N THR A 78 14.24 -35.28 -10.56
CA THR A 78 15.39 -35.67 -11.39
C THR A 78 15.54 -34.67 -12.53
N GLY A 79 16.62 -33.89 -12.53
CA GLY A 79 16.82 -32.78 -13.47
C GLY A 79 16.37 -31.43 -12.88
N ASN A 80 15.64 -30.61 -13.63
CA ASN A 80 15.25 -29.27 -13.19
C ASN A 80 14.02 -29.31 -12.30
N GLY A 81 13.95 -28.43 -11.30
CA GLY A 81 12.83 -28.32 -10.38
C GLY A 81 12.82 -27.01 -9.61
N ASN A 82 11.98 -26.94 -8.57
CA ASN A 82 11.84 -25.74 -7.74
C ASN A 82 11.92 -26.12 -6.25
N PHE A 83 12.57 -25.27 -5.46
CA PHE A 83 12.31 -25.20 -4.03
C PHE A 83 11.11 -24.30 -3.79
N GLU A 84 10.12 -24.78 -3.04
CA GLU A 84 8.94 -24.01 -2.65
C GLU A 84 8.98 -23.75 -1.14
N TYR A 85 9.42 -22.56 -0.76
CA TYR A 85 9.43 -22.12 0.63
C TYR A 85 8.07 -21.51 0.97
N THR A 86 7.41 -22.04 1.99
CA THR A 86 6.29 -21.36 2.65
C THR A 86 6.84 -20.25 3.55
N ILE A 87 6.26 -19.07 3.48
CA ILE A 87 6.71 -17.89 4.22
C ILE A 87 5.58 -17.40 5.11
N THR A 88 5.87 -17.24 6.39
CA THR A 88 4.96 -16.60 7.35
C THR A 88 5.71 -15.64 8.26
N GLY A 89 5.04 -14.61 8.78
CA GLY A 89 5.63 -13.72 9.78
C GLY A 89 5.27 -12.26 9.56
N MET A 90 6.02 -11.36 10.20
CA MET A 90 5.82 -9.92 10.10
C MET A 90 7.17 -9.22 9.90
N PRO A 91 7.41 -8.59 8.75
CA PRO A 91 8.68 -7.96 8.47
C PRO A 91 9.01 -6.81 9.44
N THR A 92 10.20 -6.81 10.03
CA THR A 92 10.57 -5.85 11.09
C THR A 92 11.15 -4.54 10.57
N SER A 93 11.86 -4.57 9.45
CA SER A 93 12.58 -3.42 8.87
C SER A 93 12.33 -3.32 7.37
N ALA A 94 12.08 -2.11 6.86
CA ALA A 94 12.10 -1.84 5.43
C ALA A 94 13.53 -1.77 4.91
N LEU A 95 13.91 -2.70 4.05
CA LEU A 95 15.24 -2.85 3.47
C LEU A 95 15.19 -3.80 2.26
N THR A 96 16.25 -3.82 1.45
CA THR A 96 16.46 -4.90 0.47
C THR A 96 17.13 -6.08 1.15
N MET A 97 16.38 -7.17 1.36
CA MET A 97 16.89 -8.41 1.94
C MET A 97 17.78 -9.14 0.94
N SER A 98 18.93 -9.62 1.42
CA SER A 98 19.72 -10.66 0.76
C SER A 98 19.43 -11.98 1.46
N ILE A 99 18.58 -12.81 0.87
CA ILE A 99 18.06 -14.04 1.47
C ILE A 99 18.96 -15.21 1.06
N PRO A 100 19.71 -15.84 2.00
CA PRO A 100 20.59 -16.94 1.67
C PRO A 100 19.77 -18.22 1.44
N ILE A 101 19.84 -18.75 0.22
CA ILE A 101 19.32 -20.08 -0.11
C ILE A 101 20.51 -21.03 -0.11
N VAL A 102 20.47 -22.03 0.77
CA VAL A 102 21.54 -23.03 0.94
C VAL A 102 20.91 -24.42 0.84
N PHE A 103 21.43 -25.26 -0.04
CA PHE A 103 21.01 -26.65 -0.17
C PHE A 103 22.21 -27.55 -0.45
N GLY A 104 22.54 -28.43 0.49
CA GLY A 104 23.80 -29.19 0.44
C GLY A 104 25.01 -28.26 0.42
N SER A 105 25.87 -28.42 -0.59
CA SER A 105 27.05 -27.56 -0.82
C SER A 105 26.77 -26.34 -1.72
N THR A 106 25.55 -26.20 -2.24
CA THR A 106 25.21 -25.16 -3.22
C THR A 106 24.46 -24.03 -2.54
N SER A 107 24.83 -22.78 -2.83
CA SER A 107 24.18 -21.61 -2.23
C SER A 107 24.14 -20.40 -3.17
N CYS A 108 23.12 -19.56 -3.02
CA CYS A 108 23.03 -18.24 -3.63
C CYS A 108 22.17 -17.29 -2.78
N ASN A 109 22.08 -16.02 -3.18
CA ASN A 109 21.24 -15.04 -2.49
C ASN A 109 20.08 -14.59 -3.38
N VAL A 110 18.85 -14.65 -2.86
CA VAL A 110 17.67 -14.01 -3.47
C VAL A 110 17.57 -12.58 -2.94
N SER A 111 17.46 -11.61 -3.84
CA SER A 111 17.23 -10.21 -3.48
C SER A 111 15.74 -9.92 -3.37
N LYS A 112 15.29 -9.38 -2.23
CA LYS A 112 13.89 -9.01 -2.04
C LYS A 112 13.71 -7.72 -1.25
N THR A 113 13.09 -6.71 -1.86
CA THR A 113 12.75 -5.47 -1.17
C THR A 113 11.56 -5.65 -0.23
N VAL A 114 11.74 -5.28 1.04
CA VAL A 114 10.68 -5.01 2.00
C VAL A 114 10.42 -3.52 2.00
N THR A 115 9.21 -3.12 1.64
CA THR A 115 8.81 -1.72 1.54
C THR A 115 8.09 -1.27 2.80
N THR A 116 7.98 0.04 3.02
CA THR A 116 7.09 0.65 4.01
C THR A 116 5.65 0.80 3.50
N GLY A 117 5.39 0.53 2.21
CA GLY A 117 4.09 0.72 1.56
C GLY A 117 3.81 -0.40 0.56
N GLY A 118 2.63 -1.01 0.67
CA GLY A 118 2.22 -2.05 -0.26
C GLY A 118 0.89 -2.76 0.02
N GLY A 119 -0.05 -2.12 0.70
CA GLY A 119 -1.38 -2.68 1.01
C GLY A 119 -2.16 -1.75 1.90
N GLY A 120 -2.92 -0.82 1.30
CA GLY A 120 -3.88 0.06 1.98
C GLY A 120 -3.44 0.65 3.32
N GLY A 121 -2.15 1.00 3.47
CA GLY A 121 -1.57 1.36 4.76
C GLY A 121 -2.29 2.52 5.44
N SER A 122 -2.11 2.64 6.75
CA SER A 122 -2.58 3.81 7.50
C SER A 122 -1.50 4.36 8.41
N VAL A 123 -1.57 5.65 8.68
CA VAL A 123 -0.59 6.38 9.48
C VAL A 123 -1.31 7.32 10.44
N VAL A 124 -0.97 7.24 11.72
CA VAL A 124 -1.41 8.23 12.70
C VAL A 124 -0.52 9.46 12.54
N MET A 125 -1.13 10.58 12.16
CA MET A 125 -0.45 11.87 12.05
C MET A 125 -0.58 12.65 13.36
N CYS A 126 0.28 13.64 13.59
CA CYS A 126 0.16 14.50 14.75
C CYS A 126 -1.12 15.35 14.70
N GLY A 127 -1.59 15.76 15.88
CA GLY A 127 -2.82 16.54 16.04
C GLY A 127 -4.08 15.71 16.22
N ASN A 128 -4.05 14.41 15.92
CA ASN A 128 -5.16 13.49 16.15
C ASN A 128 -4.65 12.06 16.39
N SER A 129 -5.39 11.24 17.13
CA SER A 129 -5.10 9.81 17.32
C SER A 129 -5.64 8.90 16.20
N LYS A 130 -6.44 9.43 15.27
CA LYS A 130 -6.99 8.69 14.13
C LYS A 130 -5.94 8.47 13.04
N ALA A 131 -6.00 7.30 12.39
CA ALA A 131 -5.08 6.92 11.33
C ALA A 131 -5.63 7.34 9.96
N TRP A 132 -4.82 8.05 9.19
CA TRP A 132 -5.11 8.41 7.80
C TRP A 132 -4.73 7.26 6.88
N ALA A 133 -5.53 6.97 5.86
CA ALA A 133 -5.11 6.12 4.77
C ALA A 133 -3.87 6.73 4.08
N THR A 134 -2.89 5.92 3.70
CA THR A 134 -1.68 6.40 3.02
C THR A 134 -1.86 6.57 1.52
N HIS A 135 -2.99 6.12 0.96
CA HIS A 135 -3.34 6.28 -0.45
C HIS A 135 -4.70 6.93 -0.68
N ASN A 136 -4.88 7.57 -1.83
CA ASN A 136 -6.21 8.02 -2.26
C ASN A 136 -7.11 6.81 -2.48
N LEU A 137 -8.41 6.97 -2.21
CA LEU A 137 -9.36 5.89 -2.46
C LEU A 137 -9.36 5.51 -3.96
N GLY A 138 -9.23 4.22 -4.24
CA GLY A 138 -9.12 3.68 -5.61
C GLY A 138 -7.72 3.69 -6.22
N ALA A 139 -6.68 4.04 -5.45
CA ALA A 139 -5.29 3.95 -5.88
C ALA A 139 -4.74 2.51 -5.83
N ASP A 140 -3.68 2.25 -6.60
CA ASP A 140 -2.85 1.06 -6.41
C ASP A 140 -2.04 1.20 -5.11
N THR A 141 -2.43 0.43 -4.11
CA THR A 141 -1.81 0.50 -2.79
C THR A 141 -0.56 -0.36 -2.65
N SER A 142 -0.16 -1.08 -3.70
CA SER A 142 1.10 -1.84 -3.74
C SER A 142 2.34 -0.95 -3.88
N LEU A 143 2.15 0.33 -4.21
CA LEU A 143 3.19 1.31 -4.46
C LEU A 143 3.50 2.15 -3.21
N ASP A 144 4.63 2.86 -3.26
CA ASP A 144 5.02 3.77 -2.18
C ASP A 144 4.11 5.02 -2.19
N PRO A 145 3.36 5.29 -1.10
CA PRO A 145 2.46 6.44 -1.03
C PRO A 145 3.18 7.79 -1.07
N ASP A 146 4.48 7.83 -0.76
CA ASP A 146 5.29 9.04 -0.72
C ASP A 146 6.02 9.34 -2.04
N ILE A 147 5.83 8.50 -3.07
CA ILE A 147 6.41 8.69 -4.41
C ILE A 147 5.28 8.94 -5.42
N PRO A 148 5.04 10.19 -5.84
CA PRO A 148 3.98 10.53 -6.79
C PRO A 148 4.16 9.85 -8.14
N VAL A 149 3.27 8.90 -8.41
CA VAL A 149 3.11 8.21 -9.69
C VAL A 149 1.62 8.16 -10.04
N LYS A 150 1.32 7.85 -11.29
CA LYS A 150 -0.06 7.85 -11.81
C LYS A 150 -0.98 6.99 -10.96
N GLU A 151 -0.52 5.80 -10.61
CA GLU A 151 -1.29 4.74 -9.98
C GLU A 151 -1.71 5.08 -8.54
N ILE A 152 -1.04 6.03 -7.86
CA ILE A 152 -1.39 6.43 -6.49
C ILE A 152 -2.40 7.59 -6.39
N HIS A 153 -2.78 8.19 -7.53
CA HIS A 153 -3.73 9.32 -7.55
C HIS A 153 -5.18 8.94 -7.22
N GLY A 154 -5.53 7.65 -7.39
CA GLY A 154 -6.86 7.12 -7.09
C GLY A 154 -7.99 7.69 -7.95
N ASN A 155 -9.22 7.53 -7.46
CA ASN A 155 -10.44 7.89 -8.15
C ASN A 155 -10.93 9.30 -7.81
N TYR A 156 -11.85 9.80 -8.64
CA TYR A 156 -12.62 11.03 -8.40
C TYR A 156 -14.04 10.65 -8.01
N TYR A 157 -14.56 11.32 -6.98
CA TYR A 157 -15.91 11.13 -6.45
C TYR A 157 -16.65 12.46 -6.52
N GLN A 158 -17.94 12.41 -6.83
CA GLN A 158 -18.84 13.51 -6.52
C GLN A 158 -19.28 13.38 -5.06
N TRP A 159 -19.46 14.52 -4.39
CA TRP A 159 -19.75 14.51 -2.97
C TRP A 159 -21.09 13.84 -2.68
N GLY A 160 -21.13 13.04 -1.61
CA GLY A 160 -22.34 12.33 -1.18
C GLY A 160 -22.72 11.15 -2.06
N ARG A 161 -21.77 10.55 -2.79
CA ARG A 161 -21.97 9.36 -3.63
C ARG A 161 -20.97 8.27 -3.28
N LEU A 162 -21.40 7.02 -3.42
CA LEU A 162 -20.59 5.83 -3.16
C LEU A 162 -19.63 5.54 -4.33
N ASP A 163 -20.15 5.56 -5.55
CA ASP A 163 -19.40 5.14 -6.73
C ASP A 163 -18.48 6.26 -7.26
N PRO A 164 -17.28 5.91 -7.75
CA PRO A 164 -16.40 6.86 -8.41
C PRO A 164 -16.98 7.29 -9.76
N VAL A 165 -16.74 8.55 -10.14
CA VAL A 165 -17.21 9.14 -11.41
C VAL A 165 -16.11 9.21 -12.47
N ALA A 166 -14.85 9.06 -12.07
CA ALA A 166 -13.69 9.00 -12.97
C ALA A 166 -12.48 8.40 -12.23
N ASN A 167 -11.45 8.04 -12.98
CA ASN A 167 -10.15 7.60 -12.47
C ASN A 167 -9.00 8.27 -13.26
N THR A 168 -7.78 7.80 -13.02
CA THR A 168 -6.54 8.29 -13.65
C THR A 168 -6.50 8.05 -15.15
N ASP A 169 -7.18 7.01 -15.64
CA ASP A 169 -7.24 6.60 -17.04
C ASP A 169 -8.39 7.23 -17.81
N THR A 170 -9.35 7.84 -17.10
CA THR A 170 -10.45 8.56 -17.74
C THR A 170 -9.89 9.75 -18.55
N PRO A 171 -10.23 9.89 -19.85
CA PRO A 171 -9.73 10.96 -20.71
C PRO A 171 -9.96 12.38 -20.13
N PRO A 172 -9.14 13.38 -20.51
CA PRO A 172 -9.26 14.73 -19.96
C PRO A 172 -10.50 15.50 -20.46
N ALA A 173 -11.13 15.05 -21.55
CA ALA A 173 -12.33 15.67 -22.10
C ALA A 173 -13.55 15.54 -21.17
N ALA A 174 -14.64 16.21 -21.53
CA ALA A 174 -15.92 16.12 -20.83
C ALA A 174 -16.45 14.67 -20.82
N ILE A 175 -17.11 14.30 -19.72
CA ILE A 175 -17.70 12.98 -19.48
C ILE A 175 -19.20 13.09 -19.80
N SER A 176 -19.67 12.26 -20.73
CA SER A 176 -21.10 12.19 -21.07
C SER A 176 -21.91 11.71 -19.87
N GLY A 177 -23.08 12.32 -19.65
CA GLY A 177 -23.95 11.96 -18.52
C GLY A 177 -23.46 12.47 -17.16
N TRP A 178 -22.57 13.47 -17.12
CA TRP A 178 -22.11 14.07 -15.88
C TRP A 178 -23.29 14.51 -14.99
N ASN A 179 -23.30 14.06 -13.74
CA ASN A 179 -24.44 14.28 -12.86
C ASN A 179 -24.39 15.68 -12.23
N ASN A 180 -25.31 16.54 -12.64
CA ASN A 180 -25.41 17.91 -12.14
C ASN A 180 -26.37 18.07 -10.95
N ASN A 181 -26.92 16.97 -10.44
CA ASN A 181 -27.79 16.98 -9.27
C ASN A 181 -26.96 16.88 -7.99
N SER A 182 -27.11 17.89 -7.14
CA SER A 182 -26.47 17.94 -5.84
C SER A 182 -27.02 16.85 -4.91
N SER A 183 -26.14 16.11 -4.23
CA SER A 183 -26.53 15.12 -3.21
C SER A 183 -27.11 15.80 -1.96
N SER A 184 -27.88 15.07 -1.15
CA SER A 184 -28.48 15.60 0.08
C SER A 184 -27.49 15.74 1.23
N ASN A 185 -27.83 16.52 2.24
CA ASN A 185 -27.09 16.56 3.51
C ASN A 185 -27.16 15.20 4.23
N GLY A 186 -26.24 14.96 5.17
CA GLY A 186 -26.02 13.72 5.89
C GLY A 186 -25.43 12.60 5.04
N ALA A 187 -25.00 12.88 3.79
CA ALA A 187 -24.71 11.81 2.84
C ALA A 187 -23.52 10.95 3.28
N TRP A 188 -22.38 11.53 3.64
CA TRP A 188 -21.21 10.74 4.09
C TRP A 188 -21.03 10.71 5.62
N ASN A 189 -21.58 11.70 6.32
CA ASN A 189 -21.55 11.78 7.78
C ASN A 189 -22.96 12.05 8.30
N SER A 190 -23.57 11.08 8.98
CA SER A 190 -24.87 11.25 9.66
C SER A 190 -24.75 11.80 11.08
N GLY A 191 -23.51 11.93 11.58
CA GLY A 191 -23.19 12.49 12.88
C GLY A 191 -22.85 13.98 12.83
N THR A 192 -21.87 14.38 13.64
CA THR A 192 -21.38 15.77 13.74
C THR A 192 -19.93 15.88 13.30
N GLU A 193 -19.36 17.08 13.30
CA GLU A 193 -17.92 17.28 13.04
C GLU A 193 -17.04 16.68 14.15
N ASP A 194 -17.51 16.67 15.40
CA ASP A 194 -16.74 16.16 16.55
C ASP A 194 -16.99 14.66 16.80
N VAL A 195 -18.19 14.19 16.44
CA VAL A 195 -18.58 12.78 16.53
C VAL A 195 -19.14 12.33 15.17
N PRO A 196 -18.28 12.16 14.16
CA PRO A 196 -18.68 11.73 12.83
C PRO A 196 -19.16 10.27 12.84
N VAL A 197 -20.21 9.99 12.07
CA VAL A 197 -20.79 8.66 11.90
C VAL A 197 -20.85 8.34 10.42
N LYS A 198 -20.10 7.31 10.02
CA LYS A 198 -20.05 6.81 8.65
C LYS A 198 -21.44 6.33 8.21
N THR A 199 -21.83 6.67 6.98
CA THR A 199 -23.07 6.16 6.37
C THR A 199 -22.81 5.03 5.37
N ALA A 200 -23.87 4.41 4.86
CA ALA A 200 -23.79 3.39 3.82
C ALA A 200 -23.32 3.91 2.45
N ILE A 201 -23.32 5.23 2.22
CA ILE A 201 -22.90 5.85 0.94
C ILE A 201 -21.58 6.62 1.07
N ASP A 202 -20.93 6.59 2.23
CA ASP A 202 -19.54 6.99 2.41
C ASP A 202 -18.64 5.99 1.65
N PRO A 203 -17.80 6.46 0.70
CA PRO A 203 -17.06 5.59 -0.21
C PRO A 203 -15.84 4.91 0.44
N CYS A 204 -15.45 5.32 1.64
CA CYS A 204 -14.31 4.69 2.32
C CYS A 204 -14.63 3.24 2.72
N PRO A 205 -13.63 2.35 2.83
CA PRO A 205 -13.85 0.97 3.26
C PRO A 205 -14.26 0.91 4.74
N ALA A 206 -14.69 -0.27 5.20
CA ALA A 206 -14.99 -0.52 6.61
C ALA A 206 -13.79 -0.20 7.52
N GLY A 207 -14.04 0.41 8.69
CA GLY A 207 -13.01 0.91 9.58
C GLY A 207 -12.49 2.31 9.22
N PHE A 208 -12.94 2.86 8.09
CA PHE A 208 -12.58 4.18 7.60
C PHE A 208 -13.80 4.97 7.14
N ARG A 209 -13.68 6.29 7.16
CA ARG A 209 -14.70 7.23 6.67
C ARG A 209 -14.05 8.42 5.98
N VAL A 210 -14.86 9.22 5.28
CA VAL A 210 -14.43 10.52 4.78
C VAL A 210 -14.17 11.44 5.99
N PRO A 211 -13.01 12.11 6.05
CA PRO A 211 -12.63 13.00 7.15
C PRO A 211 -13.47 14.27 7.19
N THR A 212 -13.66 14.77 8.41
CA THR A 212 -14.31 16.05 8.74
C THR A 212 -13.35 17.22 8.54
N LYS A 213 -13.89 18.45 8.58
CA LYS A 213 -13.10 19.69 8.52
C LYS A 213 -12.22 19.84 9.73
N ASN A 214 -12.71 19.48 10.92
CA ASN A 214 -11.92 19.54 12.15
C ASN A 214 -10.66 18.65 12.05
N GLU A 215 -10.77 17.46 11.46
CA GLU A 215 -9.63 16.54 11.29
C GLU A 215 -8.58 17.05 10.31
N TRP A 216 -9.01 17.63 9.18
CA TRP A 216 -8.08 18.27 8.24
C TRP A 216 -7.40 19.52 8.82
N VAL A 217 -8.11 20.30 9.63
CA VAL A 217 -7.54 21.45 10.35
C VAL A 217 -6.52 20.97 11.38
N ALA A 218 -6.81 19.90 12.11
CA ALA A 218 -5.89 19.31 13.09
C ALA A 218 -4.59 18.82 12.43
N LEU A 219 -4.69 18.10 11.31
CA LEU A 219 -3.54 17.65 10.51
C LEU A 219 -2.67 18.85 10.10
N ARG A 220 -3.28 19.88 9.52
CA ARG A 220 -2.58 21.09 9.06
C ARG A 220 -1.84 21.81 10.17
N ASN A 221 -2.51 22.04 11.29
CA ASN A 221 -1.96 22.86 12.37
C ASN A 221 -0.84 22.15 13.14
N SER A 222 -0.75 20.83 13.00
CA SER A 222 0.19 20.00 13.77
C SER A 222 1.40 19.56 12.96
N THR A 223 1.38 19.70 11.64
CA THR A 223 2.42 19.19 10.72
C THR A 223 3.25 20.32 10.09
N THR A 224 4.47 20.00 9.65
CA THR A 224 5.17 20.78 8.61
C THR A 224 4.84 20.21 7.23
N SER A 225 5.15 20.94 6.16
CA SER A 225 4.90 20.44 4.80
C SER A 225 5.99 20.83 3.81
N ASN A 226 6.16 19.98 2.80
CA ASN A 226 7.02 20.18 1.64
C ASN A 226 6.27 19.82 0.35
N THR A 227 6.78 20.29 -0.78
CA THR A 227 6.30 19.94 -2.12
C THR A 227 7.19 18.89 -2.75
N ILE A 228 6.60 17.99 -3.52
CA ILE A 228 7.28 17.00 -4.36
C ILE A 228 6.92 17.30 -5.82
N GLY A 229 7.92 17.26 -6.70
CA GLY A 229 7.76 17.47 -8.13
C GLY A 229 7.39 18.90 -8.55
N SER A 230 7.12 19.05 -9.84
CA SER A 230 6.83 20.35 -10.47
C SER A 230 5.34 20.61 -10.56
N PHE A 231 4.89 21.70 -9.93
CA PHE A 231 3.50 22.11 -9.94
C PHE A 231 3.17 22.85 -11.25
N SER A 232 2.60 22.13 -12.22
CA SER A 232 2.17 22.68 -13.51
C SER A 232 0.93 21.94 -14.02
N SER A 233 -0.02 22.69 -14.58
CA SER A 233 -1.29 22.12 -15.04
C SER A 233 -1.10 21.35 -16.34
N ASN A 234 -1.11 20.02 -16.26
CA ASN A 234 -1.02 19.12 -17.41
C ASN A 234 -1.71 17.78 -17.09
N ALA A 235 -2.53 17.29 -18.02
CA ALA A 235 -3.28 16.04 -17.88
C ALA A 235 -2.40 14.79 -17.68
N THR A 236 -1.12 14.85 -18.04
CA THR A 236 -0.14 13.76 -17.85
C THR A 236 0.82 13.99 -16.67
N ASN A 237 0.69 15.10 -15.94
CA ASN A 237 1.55 15.39 -14.78
C ASN A 237 1.03 14.66 -13.52
N PHE A 238 1.66 13.53 -13.20
CA PHE A 238 1.42 12.75 -11.99
C PHE A 238 2.54 12.89 -10.94
N GLY A 239 3.52 13.77 -11.19
CA GLY A 239 4.70 13.90 -10.34
C GLY A 239 4.57 14.93 -9.21
N ALA A 240 3.52 15.75 -9.23
CA ALA A 240 3.33 16.83 -8.25
C ALA A 240 2.52 16.36 -7.02
N ALA A 241 3.04 16.62 -5.82
CA ALA A 241 2.36 16.30 -4.57
C ALA A 241 2.76 17.24 -3.43
N ARG A 242 1.98 17.22 -2.35
CA ARG A 242 2.29 17.87 -1.08
C ARG A 242 2.45 16.79 -0.01
N GLN A 243 3.56 16.82 0.71
CA GLN A 243 3.85 15.89 1.81
C GLN A 243 3.76 16.64 3.14
N PHE A 244 3.05 16.06 4.10
CA PHE A 244 2.97 16.54 5.48
C PHE A 244 3.84 15.66 6.36
N ILE A 245 4.53 16.28 7.32
CA ILE A 245 5.49 15.60 8.18
C ILE A 245 5.19 15.98 9.63
N CYS A 246 5.08 14.98 10.50
CA CYS A 246 4.98 15.16 11.94
C CYS A 246 6.34 15.58 12.52
N PRO A 247 6.47 16.76 13.15
CA PRO A 247 7.75 17.22 13.67
C PRO A 247 8.32 16.32 14.77
N GLY A 248 7.46 15.70 15.58
CA GLY A 248 7.85 14.93 16.75
C GLY A 248 8.29 13.48 16.48
N ASN A 249 7.90 12.88 15.35
CA ASN A 249 8.18 11.47 15.06
C ASN A 249 8.52 11.18 13.59
N GLY A 250 8.44 12.17 12.69
CA GLY A 250 8.78 12.01 11.29
C GLY A 250 7.75 11.27 10.43
N ASN A 251 6.57 10.90 10.97
CA ASN A 251 5.49 10.30 10.19
C ASN A 251 5.10 11.20 9.01
N LYS A 252 4.83 10.60 7.86
CA LYS A 252 4.56 11.30 6.61
C LYS A 252 3.18 10.96 6.07
N LEU A 253 2.57 11.94 5.39
CA LEU A 253 1.36 11.74 4.63
C LEU A 253 1.41 12.58 3.35
N THR A 254 1.45 11.90 2.21
CA THR A 254 1.61 12.53 0.89
C THR A 254 0.28 12.55 0.11
N PHE A 255 -0.04 13.72 -0.42
CA PHE A 255 -1.24 13.98 -1.20
C PHE A 255 -0.86 14.37 -2.63
N PRO A 256 -1.21 13.56 -3.63
CA PRO A 256 -0.99 13.93 -5.01
C PRO A 256 -1.84 15.14 -5.46
N ALA A 257 -1.30 15.95 -6.37
CA ALA A 257 -1.99 17.07 -7.01
C ALA A 257 -2.85 16.57 -8.18
N SER A 258 -3.91 15.81 -7.87
CA SER A 258 -4.73 15.10 -8.87
C SER A 258 -5.57 16.02 -9.76
N GLY A 259 -5.75 17.29 -9.41
CA GLY A 259 -6.68 18.19 -10.08
C GLY A 259 -8.13 17.87 -9.74
N LEU A 260 -9.04 18.23 -10.65
CA LEU A 260 -10.49 18.02 -10.48
C LEU A 260 -11.18 17.61 -11.77
N ARG A 261 -12.39 17.10 -11.65
CA ARG A 261 -13.39 16.97 -12.72
C ARG A 261 -14.41 18.10 -12.60
N SER A 262 -14.62 18.86 -13.67
CA SER A 262 -15.41 20.10 -13.66
C SER A 262 -16.88 19.87 -13.33
N LEU A 263 -17.51 20.85 -12.67
CA LEU A 263 -18.84 20.71 -12.08
C LEU A 263 -19.97 20.43 -13.08
N SER A 264 -19.86 20.86 -14.34
CA SER A 264 -20.93 20.87 -15.33
C SER A 264 -20.82 19.76 -16.38
N GLY A 265 -19.63 19.20 -16.54
CA GLY A 265 -19.36 18.22 -17.60
C GLY A 265 -18.18 17.29 -17.33
N GLY A 266 -17.60 17.29 -16.13
CA GLY A 266 -16.57 16.32 -15.74
C GLY A 266 -15.24 16.43 -16.50
N ALA A 267 -14.99 17.52 -17.23
CA ALA A 267 -13.71 17.72 -17.89
C ALA A 267 -12.59 17.84 -16.85
N LEU A 268 -11.44 17.21 -17.11
CA LEU A 268 -10.28 17.27 -16.22
C LEU A 268 -9.70 18.68 -16.24
N SER A 269 -9.40 19.23 -15.07
CA SER A 269 -8.68 20.49 -14.93
C SER A 269 -7.64 20.43 -13.82
N TYR A 270 -6.58 21.22 -13.96
CA TYR A 270 -5.56 21.47 -12.93
C TYR A 270 -4.78 20.25 -12.41
N ARG A 271 -4.79 19.11 -13.10
CA ARG A 271 -3.93 17.98 -12.75
C ARG A 271 -2.47 18.41 -12.78
N GLY A 272 -1.72 18.04 -11.76
CA GLY A 272 -0.33 18.45 -11.55
C GLY A 272 -0.17 19.85 -10.97
N PHE A 273 -1.25 20.62 -10.77
CA PHE A 273 -1.17 21.99 -10.23
C PHE A 273 -1.93 22.18 -8.91
N TYR A 274 -3.09 21.56 -8.76
CA TYR A 274 -3.84 21.59 -7.50
C TYR A 274 -4.16 20.18 -7.02
N GLY A 275 -4.05 19.93 -5.73
CA GLY A 275 -4.69 18.78 -5.10
C GLY A 275 -6.03 19.19 -4.52
N TYR A 276 -7.12 18.52 -4.93
CA TYR A 276 -8.46 18.74 -4.41
C TYR A 276 -8.97 17.48 -3.70
N TYR A 277 -9.41 17.63 -2.45
CA TYR A 277 -9.88 16.51 -1.63
C TYR A 277 -11.20 16.82 -0.96
N TRP A 278 -12.16 15.91 -1.03
CA TRP A 278 -13.41 16.11 -0.32
C TRP A 278 -13.28 15.93 1.19
N LEU A 279 -14.16 16.63 1.90
CA LEU A 279 -14.44 16.44 3.32
C LEU A 279 -15.89 16.00 3.50
N SER A 280 -16.22 15.33 4.61
CA SER A 280 -17.60 14.97 4.94
C SER A 280 -18.45 16.17 5.41
N THR A 281 -17.82 17.31 5.66
CA THR A 281 -18.44 18.53 6.18
C THR A 281 -19.19 19.30 5.10
N GLU A 282 -20.39 19.75 5.45
CA GLU A 282 -21.29 20.44 4.54
C GLU A 282 -21.13 21.97 4.61
N THR A 283 -21.61 22.65 3.57
CA THR A 283 -21.84 24.10 3.55
C THR A 283 -23.30 24.42 3.24
N SER A 284 -23.69 25.70 3.30
CA SER A 284 -25.07 26.15 3.06
C SER A 284 -25.64 25.85 1.67
N GLY A 285 -24.83 25.37 0.72
CA GLY A 285 -25.29 24.97 -0.63
C GLY A 285 -24.36 23.96 -1.31
N GLY A 286 -23.49 23.30 -0.56
CA GLY A 286 -22.43 22.46 -1.11
C GLY A 286 -21.73 21.64 -0.05
N ALA A 287 -20.45 21.35 -0.29
CA ALA A 287 -19.60 20.67 0.67
C ALA A 287 -18.23 21.31 0.75
N TYR A 288 -17.57 21.14 1.89
CA TYR A 288 -16.18 21.53 2.03
C TYR A 288 -15.29 20.59 1.23
N HIS A 289 -14.32 21.18 0.56
CA HIS A 289 -13.16 20.51 0.04
C HIS A 289 -11.90 21.21 0.54
N LEU A 290 -10.82 20.47 0.51
CA LEU A 290 -9.48 20.97 0.65
C LEU A 290 -8.93 21.32 -0.72
N PHE A 291 -8.09 22.37 -0.79
CA PHE A 291 -7.11 22.49 -1.87
C PHE A 291 -5.72 22.92 -1.39
N PHE A 292 -4.70 22.61 -2.20
CA PHE A 292 -3.32 23.08 -2.05
C PHE A 292 -2.64 23.20 -3.42
N ASN A 293 -1.57 23.99 -3.49
CA ASN A 293 -0.60 23.99 -4.60
C ASN A 293 0.84 24.17 -4.04
N ASN A 294 1.78 24.68 -4.85
CA ASN A 294 3.14 24.93 -4.39
C ASN A 294 3.25 26.05 -3.34
N SER A 295 2.46 27.12 -3.45
CA SER A 295 2.50 28.29 -2.56
C SER A 295 1.47 28.23 -1.43
N THR A 296 0.31 27.64 -1.68
CA THR A 296 -0.83 27.55 -0.77
C THR A 296 -0.82 26.20 -0.04
N TYR A 297 -0.74 26.26 1.29
CA TYR A 297 -0.96 25.12 2.18
C TYR A 297 -2.47 24.84 2.34
N ILE A 298 -2.83 23.71 2.97
CA ILE A 298 -4.22 23.25 3.17
C ILE A 298 -5.21 24.40 3.41
N GLN A 299 -6.07 24.71 2.43
CA GLN A 299 -7.18 25.64 2.57
C GLN A 299 -8.52 24.93 2.39
N THR A 300 -9.42 25.10 3.35
CA THR A 300 -10.78 24.54 3.28
C THR A 300 -11.70 25.56 2.63
N ASN A 301 -12.36 25.18 1.54
CA ASN A 301 -13.30 26.02 0.81
C ASN A 301 -14.62 25.28 0.52
N GLY A 302 -15.70 26.02 0.33
CA GLY A 302 -16.97 25.46 -0.12
C GLY A 302 -16.99 25.28 -1.63
N GLY A 303 -17.57 24.18 -2.11
CA GLY A 303 -17.76 23.94 -3.54
C GLY A 303 -19.04 23.17 -3.85
N SER A 304 -19.44 23.19 -5.13
CA SER A 304 -20.56 22.37 -5.62
C SER A 304 -20.29 20.89 -5.41
N ARG A 305 -21.28 20.14 -4.93
CA ARG A 305 -21.18 18.67 -4.75
C ARG A 305 -21.00 17.91 -6.07
N THR A 306 -21.21 18.58 -7.20
CA THR A 306 -21.10 18.01 -8.55
C THR A 306 -19.68 18.03 -9.12
N TYR A 307 -18.71 18.68 -8.45
CA TYR A 307 -17.30 18.49 -8.80
C TYR A 307 -16.86 17.05 -8.53
N GLY A 308 -15.91 16.55 -9.31
CA GLY A 308 -15.21 15.31 -8.97
C GLY A 308 -13.86 15.61 -8.33
N PHE A 309 -13.69 15.29 -7.04
CA PHE A 309 -12.43 15.41 -6.31
C PHE A 309 -11.99 14.07 -5.75
N SER A 310 -10.72 13.96 -5.36
CA SER A 310 -10.20 12.77 -4.70
C SER A 310 -10.73 12.64 -3.27
N VAL A 311 -10.71 11.43 -2.73
CA VAL A 311 -11.03 11.15 -1.34
C VAL A 311 -9.81 10.54 -0.66
N ARG A 312 -9.47 11.05 0.52
CA ARG A 312 -8.51 10.44 1.43
C ARG A 312 -9.20 10.06 2.73
N CYS A 313 -9.24 8.77 3.04
CA CYS A 313 -9.99 8.27 4.18
C CYS A 313 -9.21 8.41 5.50
N ILE A 314 -9.95 8.45 6.61
CA ILE A 314 -9.44 8.43 7.98
C ILE A 314 -10.19 7.35 8.79
N SER A 315 -9.53 6.73 9.77
CA SER A 315 -10.14 5.69 10.60
C SER A 315 -11.38 6.21 11.34
N GLU A 316 -12.42 5.40 11.46
CA GLU A 316 -13.65 5.72 12.21
C GLU A 316 -13.37 6.12 13.65
#